data_AF-A0A964GLI1-F1
#
_entry.id   AF-A0A964GLI1-F1
#
_cell.length_a   1.000
_cell.length_b   1.000
_cell.length_c   1.000
_cell.angle_alpha   90.00
_cell.angle_beta   90.00
_cell.angle_gamma   90.00
#
_symmetry.space_group_name_H-M   'P 1'
#
loop_
_entity.id
_entity.type
_entity.pdbx_description
1 polymer ?
#
loop_
_entity_poly.entity_id
_entity_poly.type
_entity_poly.pdbx_seq_one_letter_code
_entity_poly.pdbx_strand_id
1 'polypeptide(L)'
;MNAEQLAEIILRAPTRSLGDEVRIVVHNPGKVGPRSSVPLQVAGYGMDWERGTFELIPAMPLTRLTPEDVTAIHKSVSAGSSWHAYQAHKKLHERIQQLEAEIAAMKGGQ
;
A
#
# COMPACT_ATOMS: atom_id res chain seq x y z
N MET A 1 20.25 -5.51 16.92
CA MET A 1 19.54 -4.84 18.02
C MET A 1 18.29 -5.68 18.28
N ASN A 2 18.23 -6.34 19.42
CA ASN A 2 17.12 -7.25 19.76
C ASN A 2 15.96 -6.48 20.43
N ALA A 3 14.80 -7.12 20.56
CA ALA A 3 13.60 -6.50 21.12
C ALA A 3 13.79 -6.04 22.58
N GLU A 4 14.55 -6.80 23.37
CA GLU A 4 14.87 -6.45 24.76
C GLU A 4 15.74 -5.20 24.86
N GLN A 5 16.78 -5.07 24.04
CA GLN A 5 17.62 -3.87 23.97
C GLN A 5 16.82 -2.65 23.54
N LEU A 6 15.88 -2.82 22.59
CA LEU A 6 15.01 -1.74 22.15
C LEU A 6 14.07 -1.29 23.29
N ALA A 7 13.45 -2.25 23.99
CA ALA A 7 12.59 -1.98 25.13
C ALA A 7 13.36 -1.32 26.27
N GLU A 8 14.58 -1.77 26.57
CA GLU A 8 15.43 -1.18 27.61
C GLU A 8 15.83 0.25 27.26
N ILE A 9 16.13 0.55 25.99
CA ILE A 9 16.42 1.91 25.51
C ILE A 9 15.19 2.81 25.64
N ILE A 10 13.99 2.32 25.27
CA ILE A 10 12.74 3.07 25.39
C ILE A 10 12.40 3.34 26.86
N LEU A 11 12.59 2.35 27.73
CA LEU A 11 12.26 2.44 29.17
C LEU A 11 13.29 3.24 29.98
N ARG A 12 14.57 3.23 29.59
CA ARG A 12 15.65 4.01 30.23
C ARG A 12 15.84 5.40 29.63
N ALA A 13 15.22 5.69 28.48
CA ALA A 13 15.20 7.05 27.96
C ALA A 13 14.57 7.94 29.04
N PRO A 14 15.26 8.98 29.54
CA PRO A 14 14.66 9.87 30.51
C PRO A 14 13.37 10.41 29.89
N THR A 15 12.26 10.29 30.62
CA THR A 15 10.98 10.89 30.23
C THR A 15 11.17 12.40 30.25
N ARG A 16 11.73 12.94 29.17
CA ARG A 16 11.75 14.36 28.93
C ARG A 16 10.28 14.75 28.83
N SER A 17 9.85 15.74 29.59
CA SER A 17 8.62 16.47 29.29
C SER A 17 8.84 17.15 27.94
N LEU A 18 8.64 16.40 26.87
CA LEU A 18 8.62 16.93 25.54
C LEU A 18 7.25 17.58 25.41
N GLY A 19 7.20 18.91 25.29
CA GLY A 19 6.07 19.55 24.63
C GLY A 19 6.03 19.20 23.14
N ASP A 20 6.58 18.05 22.73
CA ASP A 20 6.93 17.71 21.36
C ASP A 20 5.94 16.69 20.80
N GLU A 21 5.42 17.02 19.64
CA GLU A 21 4.49 16.23 18.85
C GLU A 21 5.21 15.02 18.22
N VAL A 22 4.75 13.80 18.53
CA VAL A 22 5.23 12.58 17.84
C VAL A 22 4.58 12.50 16.46
N ARG A 23 5.40 12.37 15.39
CA ARG A 23 4.93 12.33 14.00
C ARG A 23 5.45 11.11 13.25
N ILE A 24 4.59 10.49 12.43
CA ILE A 24 4.91 9.39 11.52
C ILE A 24 5.36 9.96 10.18
N VAL A 25 6.55 9.56 9.71
CA VAL A 25 7.08 9.99 8.41
C VAL A 25 6.40 9.22 7.29
N VAL A 26 5.87 9.94 6.30
CA VAL A 26 5.32 9.34 5.08
C VAL A 26 6.47 9.04 4.14
N HIS A 27 6.76 7.76 3.91
CA HIS A 27 7.79 7.32 2.97
C HIS A 27 7.42 7.74 1.54
N ASN A 28 8.28 8.52 0.91
CA ASN A 28 8.09 8.99 -0.46
C ASN A 28 9.40 8.94 -1.26
N PRO A 29 9.69 7.82 -1.92
CA PRO A 29 10.88 7.70 -2.75
C PRO A 29 10.78 8.63 -3.97
N GLY A 30 11.82 9.42 -4.21
CA GLY A 30 11.92 10.33 -5.37
C GLY A 30 11.47 11.77 -5.13
N LYS A 31 10.90 12.12 -3.96
CA LYS A 31 10.61 13.51 -3.62
C LYS A 31 11.88 14.25 -3.20
N VAL A 32 12.21 15.33 -3.90
CA VAL A 32 13.21 16.31 -3.45
C VAL A 32 12.47 17.42 -2.69
N GLY A 33 12.74 17.57 -1.39
CA GLY A 33 12.12 18.56 -0.52
C GLY A 33 11.79 18.03 0.88
N PRO A 34 11.07 18.81 1.72
CA PRO A 34 10.79 18.42 3.10
C PRO A 34 10.02 17.10 3.18
N ARG A 35 10.42 16.24 4.12
CA ARG A 35 9.72 14.99 4.40
C ARG A 35 8.31 15.31 4.91
N SER A 36 7.30 14.72 4.27
CA SER A 36 5.93 14.77 4.79
C SER A 36 5.82 13.90 6.03
N SER A 37 5.20 14.40 7.08
CA SER A 37 4.93 13.66 8.31
C SER A 37 3.54 13.99 8.86
N VAL A 38 2.89 13.00 9.46
CA VAL A 38 1.54 13.09 10.01
C VAL A 38 1.61 12.91 11.52
N PRO A 39 0.90 13.70 12.33
CA PRO A 39 0.87 13.50 13.78
C PRO A 39 0.31 12.14 14.18
N LEU A 40 0.81 11.61 15.28
CA LEU A 40 0.26 10.43 15.91
C LEU A 40 -1.01 10.81 16.68
N GLN A 41 -2.12 10.12 16.42
CA GLN A 41 -3.36 10.34 17.17
C GLN A 41 -3.36 9.56 18.48
N VAL A 42 -3.03 8.27 18.40
CA VAL A 42 -2.99 7.37 19.53
C VAL A 42 -1.78 6.44 19.36
N ALA A 43 -0.94 6.37 20.39
CA ALA A 43 -0.04 5.24 20.56
C ALA A 43 -0.83 4.18 21.34
N GLY A 44 -1.23 3.09 20.68
CA GLY A 44 -1.90 2.00 21.37
C GLY A 44 -0.92 1.32 22.31
N TYR A 45 -1.29 1.12 23.57
CA TYR A 45 -0.58 0.22 24.48
C TYR A 45 -0.92 -1.23 24.11
N GLY A 46 -0.52 -1.64 22.91
CA GLY A 46 -0.67 -2.98 22.39
C GLY A 46 0.67 -3.40 21.82
N MET A 47 1.62 -3.70 22.70
CA MET A 47 2.79 -4.44 22.24
C MET A 47 2.34 -5.89 22.11
N ASP A 48 2.14 -6.35 20.88
CA ASP A 48 2.00 -7.78 20.62
C ASP A 48 3.38 -8.39 20.87
N TRP A 49 3.62 -8.83 22.11
CA TRP A 49 4.90 -9.40 22.54
C TRP A 49 5.24 -10.69 21.79
N GLU A 50 4.24 -11.39 21.23
CA GLU A 50 4.46 -12.58 20.39
C GLU A 50 5.04 -12.18 19.03
N ARG A 51 4.70 -11.00 18.52
CA ARG A 51 5.16 -10.50 17.21
C ARG A 51 6.22 -9.40 17.28
N GLY A 52 6.46 -8.83 18.45
CA GLY A 52 7.36 -7.69 18.65
C GLY A 52 6.93 -6.42 17.92
N THR A 53 5.62 -6.22 17.71
CA THR A 53 5.07 -5.09 16.93
C THR A 53 4.44 -4.02 17.82
N PHE A 54 4.59 -2.75 17.39
CA PHE A 54 3.94 -1.58 17.99
C PHE A 54 2.78 -1.12 17.10
N GLU A 55 1.61 -0.90 17.71
CA GLU A 55 0.44 -0.37 17.01
C GLU A 55 0.35 1.15 17.15
N LEU A 56 0.38 1.85 16.03
CA LEU A 56 0.33 3.30 15.94
C LEU A 56 -0.86 3.73 15.07
N ILE A 57 -1.71 4.61 15.60
CA ILE A 57 -2.84 5.16 14.86
C ILE A 57 -2.49 6.60 14.43
N PRO A 58 -2.28 6.85 13.13
CA PRO A 58 -1.99 8.19 12.64
C PRO A 58 -3.26 9.06 12.66
N ALA A 59 -3.11 10.36 12.90
CA ALA A 59 -4.24 11.31 12.89
C ALA A 59 -4.79 11.61 11.49
N MET A 60 -4.04 11.25 10.44
CA MET A 60 -4.45 11.36 9.05
C MET A 60 -3.98 10.13 8.27
N PRO A 61 -4.63 9.78 7.15
CA PRO A 61 -4.14 8.75 6.26
C PRO A 61 -2.68 8.99 5.84
N LEU A 62 -1.87 7.94 5.83
CA LEU A 62 -0.48 8.00 5.36
C LEU A 62 -0.38 7.98 3.83
N THR A 63 -1.51 7.99 3.13
CA THR A 63 -1.61 8.06 1.68
C THR A 63 -1.90 9.48 1.22
N ARG A 64 -1.43 9.83 0.02
CA ARG A 64 -1.79 11.09 -0.66
C ARG A 64 -3.09 11.01 -1.43
N LEU A 65 -3.64 9.80 -1.56
CA LEU A 65 -4.90 9.61 -2.28
C LEU A 65 -5.97 10.41 -1.57
N THR A 66 -6.62 11.30 -2.31
CA THR A 66 -7.79 12.00 -1.81
C THR A 66 -8.93 10.99 -1.60
N PRO A 67 -9.94 11.31 -0.77
CA PRO A 67 -11.13 10.47 -0.67
C PRO A 67 -11.76 10.18 -2.04
N GLU A 68 -11.70 11.15 -2.96
CA GLU A 68 -12.16 11.02 -4.34
C GLU A 68 -11.31 9.99 -5.12
N ASP A 69 -9.98 10.05 -5.02
CA ASP A 69 -9.08 9.09 -5.67
C ASP A 69 -9.31 7.67 -5.14
N VAL A 70 -9.45 7.53 -3.83
CA VAL A 70 -9.75 6.24 -3.19
C VAL A 70 -11.09 5.71 -3.70
N THR A 71 -12.11 6.56 -3.75
CA THR A 71 -13.44 6.19 -4.28
C THR A 71 -13.37 5.80 -5.76
N ALA A 72 -12.60 6.53 -6.57
CA ALA A 72 -12.39 6.22 -7.99
C ALA A 72 -11.66 4.88 -8.18
N ILE A 73 -10.65 4.59 -7.36
CA ILE A 73 -9.94 3.30 -7.35
C ILE A 73 -10.91 2.17 -6.98
N HIS A 74 -11.69 2.32 -5.90
CA HIS A 74 -12.67 1.32 -5.50
C HIS A 74 -13.73 1.08 -6.58
N LYS A 75 -14.22 2.15 -7.22
CA LYS A 75 -15.17 2.06 -8.34
C LYS A 75 -14.55 1.34 -9.54
N SER A 76 -13.29 1.65 -9.88
CA SER A 76 -12.54 1.00 -10.95
C SER A 76 -12.32 -0.51 -10.68
N VAL A 77 -11.94 -0.86 -9.46
CA VAL A 77 -11.79 -2.25 -9.02
C VAL A 77 -13.13 -2.98 -9.10
N SER A 78 -14.21 -2.38 -8.60
CA SER A 78 -15.56 -2.97 -8.64
C SER A 78 -16.12 -3.09 -10.06
N ALA A 79 -15.73 -2.21 -10.97
CA ALA A 79 -16.12 -2.26 -12.38
C ALA A 79 -15.31 -3.28 -13.20
N GLY A 80 -14.44 -4.07 -12.55
CA GLY A 80 -13.60 -5.04 -13.26
C GLY A 80 -12.56 -4.38 -14.16
N SER A 81 -12.17 -3.13 -13.90
CA SER A 81 -11.07 -2.46 -14.60
C SER A 81 -9.70 -2.75 -13.95
N SER A 82 -9.64 -3.78 -13.10
CA SER A 82 -8.37 -4.19 -12.48
C SER A 82 -7.42 -4.73 -13.55
N TRP A 83 -6.12 -4.54 -13.31
CA TRP A 83 -5.06 -5.11 -14.13
C TRP A 83 -5.28 -6.60 -14.44
N HIS A 84 -5.85 -7.35 -13.50
CA HIS A 84 -6.16 -8.78 -13.66
C HIS A 84 -7.28 -9.05 -14.66
N ALA A 85 -8.33 -8.23 -14.69
CA ALA A 85 -9.40 -8.36 -15.67
C ALA A 85 -8.92 -7.96 -17.08
N TYR A 86 -8.10 -6.91 -17.18
CA TYR A 86 -7.41 -6.55 -18.42
C TYR A 86 -6.51 -7.69 -18.93
N GLN A 87 -5.71 -8.29 -18.05
CA GLN A 87 -4.85 -9.44 -18.37
C GLN A 87 -5.65 -10.66 -18.85
N ALA A 88 -6.78 -10.97 -18.19
CA ALA A 88 -7.66 -12.06 -18.62
C ALA A 88 -8.28 -11.79 -20.00
N HIS A 89 -8.77 -10.58 -20.24
CA HIS A 89 -9.33 -10.18 -21.53
C HIS A 89 -8.26 -10.20 -22.64
N LYS A 90 -7.05 -9.71 -22.36
CA LYS A 90 -5.92 -9.74 -23.29
C LYS A 90 -5.62 -11.18 -23.73
N LYS A 91 -5.55 -12.13 -22.77
CA LYS A 91 -5.30 -13.55 -23.06
C LYS A 91 -6.40 -14.18 -23.91
N LEU A 92 -7.67 -13.84 -23.65
CA LEU A 92 -8.80 -14.30 -24.46
C LEU A 92 -8.72 -13.75 -25.89
N HIS A 93 -8.38 -12.47 -26.03
CA HIS A 93 -8.25 -11.82 -27.33
C HIS A 93 -7.12 -12.43 -28.17
N GLU A 94 -5.97 -12.69 -27.57
CA GLU A 94 -4.85 -13.39 -28.22
C GLU A 94 -5.26 -14.80 -28.67
N ARG A 95 -6.06 -15.51 -27.87
CA ARG A 95 -6.54 -16.85 -28.25
C ARG A 95 -7.54 -16.81 -29.40
N ILE A 96 -8.42 -15.81 -29.44
CA ILE A 96 -9.35 -15.60 -30.55
C ILE A 96 -8.58 -15.35 -31.84
N GLN A 97 -7.58 -14.45 -31.81
CA GLN A 97 -6.76 -14.16 -33.00
C GLN A 97 -6.01 -15.39 -33.52
N GLN A 98 -5.48 -16.24 -32.63
CA GLN A 98 -4.85 -17.50 -33.03
C GLN A 98 -5.84 -18.45 -33.73
N LEU A 99 -7.03 -18.62 -33.15
CA LEU A 99 -8.06 -19.49 -33.73
C LEU A 99 -8.60 -18.94 -35.05
N GLU A 100 -8.76 -17.62 -35.17
CA GLU A 100 -9.15 -16.96 -36.43
C GLU A 100 -8.10 -17.16 -37.51
N ALA A 101 -6.81 -17.08 -37.17
CA ALA A 101 -5.71 -17.36 -38.09
C ALA A 101 -5.68 -18.84 -38.53
N GLU A 102 -5.93 -19.78 -37.62
CA GLU A 102 -6.03 -21.21 -37.94
C GLU A 102 -7.22 -21.50 -38.87
N ILE A 103 -8.39 -20.89 -38.62
CA ILE A 103 -9.57 -21.01 -39.47
C ILE A 103 -9.31 -20.41 -40.86
N ALA A 104 -8.66 -19.24 -40.92
CA ALA A 104 -8.30 -18.60 -42.18
C ALA A 104 -7.32 -19.47 -42.99
N ALA A 105 -6.33 -20.08 -42.33
CA ALA A 105 -5.38 -21.00 -42.95
C ALA A 105 -6.05 -22.27 -43.49
N MET A 106 -7.05 -22.82 -42.78
CA MET A 106 -7.83 -23.96 -43.28
C MET A 106 -8.77 -23.60 -44.44
N LYS A 107 -9.36 -22.41 -44.43
CA LYS A 107 -10.27 -21.96 -45.50
C LYS A 107 -9.55 -21.52 -46.78
N GLY A 108 -8.29 -21.06 -46.68
CA GLY A 108 -7.48 -20.67 -47.84
C GLY A 108 -6.82 -21.83 -48.59
N GLY A 109 -6.99 -23.08 -48.11
CA GLY A 109 -6.39 -24.29 -48.69
C GLY A 109 -7.35 -25.16 -49.50
N GLN A 110 -8.55 -24.68 -49.85
CA GLN A 110 -9.50 -25.35 -50.76
C GLN A 110 -9.53 -24.69 -52.13
#